data_AF-A0A645BR08-F1
#
_entry.id   AF-A0A645BR08-F1
#
_cell.length_a   1.000
_cell.length_b   1.000
_cell.length_c   1.000
_cell.angle_alpha   90.00
_cell.angle_beta   90.00
_cell.angle_gamma   90.00
#
_symmetry.space_group_name_H-M   'P 1'
#
loop_
_entity.id
_entity.type
_entity.pdbx_description
1 polymer ?
#
loop_
_entity_poly.entity_id
_entity_poly.type
_entity_poly.pdbx_seq_one_letter_code
_entity_poly.pdbx_strand_id
1 'polypeptide(L)'
;MKDYLRDYATAAFRFYAKNGMSAEKFKQKIYFETIDEMNRRECTVRSGVSKPTEAALLKAEKAVNERISEILDMEAVDKALAELEARHKVEVLKAIEIVYFKDSDKDLQLGEIKYRVINASIEIGTSERNVYRWLKQARELFSYQRGLRLNNLNCKSCQ
;
A
#
# COMPACT_ATOMS: atom_id res chain seq x y z
N MET A 1 -12.35 -13.38 -17.75
CA MET A 1 -12.90 -12.28 -16.93
C MET A 1 -11.73 -11.50 -16.35
N LYS A 2 -11.63 -10.19 -16.62
CA LYS A 2 -10.54 -9.35 -16.09
C LYS A 2 -10.74 -9.20 -14.58
N ASP A 3 -9.73 -9.59 -13.81
CA ASP A 3 -9.78 -9.64 -12.36
C ASP A 3 -9.43 -8.24 -11.82
N TYR A 4 -10.40 -7.31 -11.88
CA TYR A 4 -10.20 -5.91 -11.46
C TYR A 4 -9.67 -5.79 -10.03
N LEU A 5 -10.08 -6.71 -9.16
CA LEU A 5 -9.60 -6.79 -7.79
C LEU A 5 -8.10 -7.10 -7.75
N ARG A 6 -7.64 -8.02 -8.61
CA ARG A 6 -6.22 -8.35 -8.72
C ARG A 6 -5.39 -7.15 -9.15
N ASP A 7 -5.82 -6.45 -10.18
CA ASP A 7 -5.10 -5.28 -10.70
C ASP A 7 -5.06 -4.18 -9.63
N TYR A 8 -6.19 -3.92 -8.98
CA TYR A 8 -6.31 -2.93 -7.91
C TYR A 8 -5.44 -3.26 -6.68
N ALA A 9 -5.56 -4.47 -6.14
CA ALA A 9 -4.76 -4.89 -5.00
C ALA A 9 -3.27 -4.88 -5.35
N THR A 10 -2.89 -5.33 -6.55
CA THR A 10 -1.49 -5.25 -7.02
C THR A 10 -1.01 -3.81 -7.04
N ALA A 11 -1.80 -2.87 -7.53
CA ALA A 11 -1.46 -1.45 -7.50
C ALA A 11 -1.31 -0.92 -6.06
N ALA A 12 -2.20 -1.31 -5.14
CA ALA A 12 -2.14 -0.91 -3.73
C ALA A 12 -0.87 -1.42 -3.02
N PHE A 13 -0.53 -2.71 -3.15
CA PHE A 13 0.70 -3.27 -2.57
C PHE A 13 1.96 -2.59 -3.15
N ARG A 14 1.97 -2.29 -4.45
CA ARG A 14 3.08 -1.57 -5.08
C ARG A 14 3.19 -0.13 -4.60
N PHE A 15 2.06 0.57 -4.52
CA PHE A 15 2.00 1.93 -4.00
C PHE A 15 2.50 1.99 -2.55
N TYR A 16 2.10 1.02 -1.72
CA TYR A 16 2.59 0.89 -0.36
C TYR A 16 4.12 0.76 -0.30
N ALA A 17 4.71 -0.13 -1.10
CA ALA A 17 6.16 -0.31 -1.18
C ALA A 17 6.89 0.96 -1.67
N LYS A 18 6.36 1.60 -2.71
CA LYS A 18 6.91 2.84 -3.27
C LYS A 18 6.93 3.98 -2.25
N ASN A 19 5.96 4.02 -1.34
CA ASN A 19 5.78 5.11 -0.38
C ASN A 19 6.33 4.80 1.03
N GLY A 20 7.29 3.86 1.14
CA GLY A 20 8.03 3.65 2.38
C GLY A 20 7.35 2.74 3.40
N MET A 21 6.38 1.92 2.95
CA MET A 21 5.84 0.78 3.71
C MET A 21 5.29 1.18 5.09
N SER A 22 4.57 2.30 5.13
CA SER A 22 3.85 2.74 6.33
C SER A 22 2.82 3.80 5.94
N ALA A 23 1.53 3.50 6.13
CA ALA A 23 0.46 4.46 5.87
C ALA A 23 0.59 5.70 6.76
N GLU A 24 0.99 5.51 8.02
CA GLU A 24 1.15 6.59 8.98
C GLU A 24 2.24 7.58 8.54
N LYS A 25 3.42 7.07 8.16
CA LYS A 25 4.52 7.91 7.67
C LYS A 25 4.12 8.64 6.38
N PHE A 26 3.37 7.99 5.51
CA PHE A 26 2.88 8.61 4.29
C PHE A 26 1.90 9.77 4.57
N LYS A 27 0.97 9.59 5.51
CA LYS A 27 0.06 10.65 5.97
C LYS A 27 0.82 11.83 6.57
N GLN A 28 1.79 11.55 7.43
CA GLN A 28 2.66 12.58 8.03
C GLN A 28 3.45 13.34 6.96
N LYS A 29 3.99 12.62 5.96
CA LYS A 29 4.73 13.21 4.85
C LYS A 29 3.88 14.23 4.08
N ILE A 30 2.66 13.88 3.69
CA ILE A 30 1.74 14.80 2.98
C ILE A 30 1.46 16.04 3.84
N TYR A 31 1.21 15.84 5.13
CA TYR A 31 0.92 16.91 6.06
C TYR A 31 2.09 17.90 6.18
N PHE A 32 3.30 17.40 6.45
CA PHE A 32 4.50 18.24 6.61
C PHE A 32 4.91 18.92 5.29
N GLU A 33 4.84 18.22 4.15
CA GLU A 33 5.12 18.80 2.84
C GLU A 33 4.19 19.99 2.54
N THR A 34 2.90 19.87 2.89
CA THR A 34 1.93 20.95 2.68
C THR A 34 2.23 22.18 3.56
N ILE A 35 2.60 21.95 4.82
CA ILE A 35 2.98 23.04 5.75
C ILE A 35 4.27 23.73 5.28
N ASP A 36 5.29 22.96 4.91
CA ASP A 36 6.56 23.49 4.45
C ASP A 36 6.42 24.32 3.17
N GLU A 37 5.59 23.87 2.23
CA GLU A 37 5.27 24.64 1.03
C GLU A 37 4.61 25.98 1.35
N MET A 38 3.72 26.02 2.35
CA MET A 38 3.08 27.26 2.77
C MET A 38 4.07 28.20 3.45
N ASN A 39 4.86 27.68 4.38
CA ASN A 39 5.90 28.45 5.06
C ASN A 39 6.89 29.05 4.04
N ARG A 40 7.32 28.29 3.03
CA ARG A 40 8.20 28.79 1.96
C ARG A 40 7.56 29.94 1.17
N ARG A 41 6.25 29.88 0.88
CA ARG A 41 5.52 30.95 0.18
C ARG A 41 5.32 32.19 1.06
N GLU A 42 5.17 32.02 2.37
CA GLU A 42 4.99 33.12 3.33
C GLU A 42 6.33 33.82 3.68
N CYS A 43 7.44 33.08 3.77
CA CYS A 43 8.77 33.63 4.02
C CYS A 43 9.27 34.57 2.93
N THR A 44 8.77 34.47 1.69
CA THR A 44 9.06 35.43 0.63
C THR A 44 8.47 36.83 0.90
N VAL A 45 7.55 36.99 1.84
CA VAL A 45 6.80 38.24 2.07
C VAL A 45 7.08 38.89 3.42
N ARG A 46 7.43 38.15 4.49
CA ARG A 46 7.82 38.75 5.79
C ARG A 46 8.85 37.92 6.55
N SER A 47 9.88 38.61 7.05
CA SER A 47 10.94 38.05 7.92
C SER A 47 10.41 37.91 9.36
N GLY A 48 10.13 36.67 9.78
CA GLY A 48 9.76 36.36 11.16
C GLY A 48 9.32 34.90 11.31
N VAL A 49 9.99 34.14 12.18
CA VAL A 49 9.63 32.74 12.50
C VAL A 49 8.27 32.74 13.18
N SER A 50 7.23 32.45 12.40
CA SER A 50 5.86 32.36 12.89
C SER A 50 5.45 30.90 12.94
N LYS A 51 4.79 30.50 14.05
CA LYS A 51 4.15 29.18 14.16
C LYS A 51 3.18 28.97 13.00
N PRO A 52 2.96 27.74 12.51
CA PRO A 52 2.05 27.51 11.39
C PRO A 52 0.68 28.12 11.68
N THR A 53 0.22 28.98 10.76
CA THR A 53 -1.07 29.66 10.87
C THR A 53 -2.20 28.63 10.82
N GLU A 54 -3.33 28.90 11.48
CA GLU A 54 -4.53 28.05 11.44
C GLU A 54 -4.95 27.70 10.00
N ALA A 55 -4.81 28.65 9.08
CA ALA A 55 -5.05 28.43 7.64
C ALA A 55 -4.12 27.37 7.02
N ALA A 56 -2.86 27.28 7.46
CA ALA A 56 -1.91 26.29 6.98
C ALA A 56 -2.24 24.88 7.49
N LEU A 57 -2.69 24.77 8.74
CA LEU A 57 -3.15 23.51 9.33
C LEU A 57 -4.40 22.99 8.58
N LEU A 58 -5.41 23.84 8.39
CA LEU A 58 -6.62 23.49 7.64
C LEU A 58 -6.31 23.03 6.20
N LYS A 59 -5.35 23.67 5.54
CA LYS A 59 -4.94 23.28 4.19
C LYS A 59 -4.19 21.94 4.18
N ALA A 60 -3.32 21.70 5.15
CA ALA A 60 -2.61 20.43 5.29
C ALA A 60 -3.59 19.28 5.55
N GLU A 61 -4.59 19.48 6.41
CA GLU A 61 -5.67 18.51 6.62
C GLU A 61 -6.47 18.27 5.34
N LYS A 62 -6.78 19.32 4.58
CA LYS A 62 -7.44 19.18 3.29
C LYS A 62 -6.62 18.36 2.30
N ALA A 63 -5.32 18.61 2.19
CA ALA A 63 -4.42 17.85 1.31
C ALA A 63 -4.36 16.36 1.68
N VAL A 64 -4.37 16.05 2.98
CA VAL A 64 -4.48 14.67 3.47
C VAL A 64 -5.83 14.06 3.08
N ASN A 65 -6.93 14.79 3.27
CA ASN A 65 -8.28 14.34 2.93
C ASN A 65 -8.46 14.11 1.42
N GLU A 66 -7.80 14.91 0.57
CA GLU A 66 -7.81 14.71 -0.88
C GLU A 66 -7.18 13.37 -1.31
N ARG A 67 -6.27 12.83 -0.49
CA ARG A 67 -5.59 11.54 -0.73
C ARG A 67 -6.09 10.40 0.18
N ILE A 68 -7.26 10.58 0.81
CA ILE A 68 -7.78 9.63 1.80
C ILE A 68 -7.92 8.21 1.25
N SER A 69 -8.34 8.06 -0.02
CA SER A 69 -8.49 6.75 -0.64
C SER A 69 -7.18 5.98 -0.71
N GLU A 70 -6.08 6.66 -1.06
CA GLU A 70 -4.75 6.05 -1.13
C GLU A 70 -4.22 5.70 0.26
N ILE A 71 -4.49 6.56 1.25
CA ILE A 71 -4.13 6.30 2.66
C ILE A 71 -4.86 5.06 3.16
N LEU A 72 -6.16 4.96 2.90
CA LEU A 72 -6.96 3.78 3.27
C LEU A 72 -6.47 2.50 2.58
N ASP A 73 -5.99 2.60 1.33
CA ASP A 73 -5.38 1.47 0.62
C ASP A 73 -4.09 1.03 1.32
N MET A 74 -3.22 1.97 1.69
CA MET A 74 -2.01 1.68 2.45
C MET A 74 -2.33 1.08 3.84
N GLU A 75 -3.30 1.63 4.56
CA GLU A 75 -3.72 1.11 5.87
C GLU A 75 -4.27 -0.33 5.78
N ALA A 76 -4.99 -0.63 4.70
CA ALA A 76 -5.47 -1.99 4.45
C ALA A 76 -4.33 -2.96 4.15
N VAL A 77 -3.28 -2.52 3.44
CA VAL A 77 -2.06 -3.30 3.21
C VAL A 77 -1.32 -3.52 4.54
N ASP A 78 -1.12 -2.47 5.35
CA ASP A 78 -0.50 -2.55 6.67
C ASP A 78 -1.18 -3.63 7.54
N LYS A 79 -2.51 -3.56 7.65
CA LYS A 79 -3.31 -4.53 8.41
C LYS A 79 -3.19 -5.95 7.84
N ALA A 80 -3.20 -6.10 6.52
CA ALA A 80 -3.08 -7.41 5.88
C ALA A 80 -1.69 -8.04 6.13
N LEU A 81 -0.62 -7.25 6.06
CA LEU A 81 0.73 -7.72 6.36
C LEU A 81 0.88 -8.09 7.84
N ALA A 82 0.41 -7.24 8.75
CA ALA A 82 0.43 -7.50 10.18
C ALA A 82 -0.34 -8.77 10.56
N GLU A 83 -1.47 -9.02 9.92
CA GLU A 83 -2.25 -10.23 10.15
C GLU A 83 -1.58 -11.49 9.59
N LEU A 84 -0.92 -11.41 8.42
CA LEU A 84 -0.12 -12.51 7.89
C LEU A 84 1.09 -12.83 8.79
N GLU A 85 1.74 -11.80 9.33
CA GLU A 85 2.83 -11.92 10.29
C GLU A 85 2.36 -12.58 11.59
N ALA A 86 1.24 -12.12 12.16
CA ALA A 86 0.63 -12.70 13.35
C ALA A 86 0.23 -14.17 13.17
N ARG A 87 -0.12 -14.59 11.94
CA ARG A 87 -0.42 -15.99 11.59
C ARG A 87 0.84 -16.80 11.22
N HIS A 88 2.03 -16.23 11.40
CA HIS A 88 3.33 -16.80 11.06
C HIS A 88 3.44 -17.28 9.59
N LYS A 89 2.82 -16.55 8.66
CA LYS A 89 2.82 -16.86 7.21
C LYS A 89 4.03 -16.23 6.52
N VAL A 90 5.23 -16.58 6.97
CA VAL A 90 6.50 -16.00 6.50
C VAL A 90 6.70 -16.18 5.00
N GLU A 91 6.32 -17.33 4.44
CA GLU A 91 6.46 -17.61 3.00
C GLU A 91 5.53 -16.72 2.16
N VAL A 92 4.35 -16.38 2.69
CA VAL A 92 3.41 -15.48 2.02
C VAL A 92 3.96 -14.06 1.99
N LEU A 93 4.51 -13.58 3.11
CA LEU A 93 5.15 -12.26 3.20
C LEU A 93 6.32 -12.16 2.21
N LYS A 94 7.18 -13.18 2.18
CA LYS A 94 8.31 -13.22 1.23
C LYS A 94 7.85 -13.23 -0.23
N ALA A 95 6.77 -13.94 -0.55
CA ALA A 95 6.19 -13.92 -1.89
C ALA A 95 5.65 -12.54 -2.28
N ILE A 96 5.00 -11.83 -1.35
CA ILE A 96 4.52 -10.46 -1.56
C ILE A 96 5.69 -9.52 -1.86
N GLU A 97 6.77 -9.61 -1.08
CA GLU A 97 7.95 -8.77 -1.25
C GLU A 97 8.59 -8.94 -2.63
N ILE A 98 8.85 -10.19 -3.03
CA ILE A 98 9.49 -10.49 -4.32
C ILE A 98 8.60 -10.08 -5.50
N VAL A 99 7.28 -10.28 -5.39
CA VAL A 99 6.37 -10.09 -6.52
C VAL A 99 5.84 -8.66 -6.61
N TYR A 100 5.41 -8.08 -5.51
CA TYR A 100 4.80 -6.75 -5.48
C TYR A 100 5.77 -5.65 -5.09
N PHE A 101 6.71 -5.86 -4.16
CA PHE A 101 7.53 -4.74 -3.66
C PHE A 101 8.76 -4.45 -4.53
N LYS A 102 9.27 -5.46 -5.23
CA LYS A 102 10.36 -5.30 -6.20
C LYS A 102 10.04 -4.23 -7.25
N ASP A 103 10.97 -3.30 -7.50
CA ASP A 103 10.84 -2.24 -8.51
C ASP A 103 9.45 -1.57 -8.48
N SER A 104 8.97 -1.21 -7.29
CA SER A 104 7.62 -0.67 -7.07
C SER A 104 7.44 0.76 -7.61
N ASP A 105 8.55 1.43 -7.90
CA ASP A 105 8.66 2.76 -8.49
C ASP A 105 8.43 2.79 -10.00
N LYS A 106 8.70 1.67 -10.70
CA LYS A 106 8.58 1.54 -12.16
C LYS A 106 7.18 1.10 -12.60
N ASP A 107 6.85 1.24 -13.88
CA ASP A 107 5.61 0.68 -14.42
C ASP A 107 5.75 -0.82 -14.68
N LEU A 108 4.69 -1.59 -14.40
CA LEU A 108 4.68 -3.04 -14.66
C LEU A 108 4.58 -3.32 -16.15
N GLN A 109 5.51 -4.09 -16.68
CA GLN A 109 5.45 -4.58 -18.05
C GLN A 109 4.66 -5.89 -18.17
N LEU A 110 4.14 -6.16 -19.37
CA LEU A 110 3.41 -7.39 -19.64
C LEU A 110 4.32 -8.60 -19.40
N GLY A 111 3.85 -9.55 -18.57
CA GLY A 111 4.60 -10.76 -18.23
C GLY A 111 5.56 -10.61 -17.05
N GLU A 112 5.78 -9.40 -16.54
CA GLU A 112 6.73 -9.16 -15.45
C GLU A 112 6.30 -9.84 -14.14
N ILE A 113 5.00 -9.78 -13.80
CA ILE A 113 4.47 -10.51 -12.63
C ILE A 113 4.72 -12.02 -12.75
N LYS A 114 4.58 -12.60 -13.95
CA LYS A 114 4.85 -14.03 -14.16
C LYS A 114 6.33 -14.34 -13.89
N TYR A 115 7.24 -13.51 -14.42
CA TYR A 115 8.67 -13.65 -14.17
C TYR A 115 9.02 -13.53 -12.67
N ARG A 116 8.43 -12.55 -11.97
CA ARG A 116 8.63 -12.39 -10.53
C ARG A 116 8.09 -13.57 -9.73
N VAL A 117 6.97 -14.16 -10.14
CA VAL A 117 6.43 -15.39 -9.52
C VAL A 117 7.35 -16.59 -9.71
N ILE A 118 7.97 -16.73 -10.89
CA ILE A 118 8.98 -17.76 -11.14
C ILE A 118 10.19 -17.55 -10.21
N ASN A 119 10.67 -16.32 -10.08
CA ASN A 119 11.77 -16.02 -9.16
C ASN A 119 11.40 -16.32 -7.70
N ALA A 120 10.19 -15.94 -7.28
CA ALA A 120 9.70 -16.22 -5.93
C ALA A 120 9.58 -17.74 -5.67
N SER A 121 9.18 -18.53 -6.66
CA SER A 121 9.05 -19.98 -6.52
C SER A 121 10.42 -20.64 -6.31
N ILE A 122 11.44 -20.18 -7.03
CA ILE A 122 12.83 -20.62 -6.88
C ILE A 122 13.38 -20.20 -5.51
N GLU A 123 13.21 -18.94 -5.12
CA GLU A 123 13.80 -18.39 -3.90
C GLU A 123 13.16 -18.92 -2.61
N ILE A 124 11.86 -19.24 -2.64
CA ILE A 124 11.13 -19.81 -1.49
C ILE A 124 11.19 -21.34 -1.50
N GLY A 125 11.49 -21.97 -2.65
CA GLY A 125 11.52 -23.43 -2.78
C GLY A 125 10.12 -24.05 -2.87
N THR A 126 9.22 -23.45 -3.66
CA THR A 126 7.84 -23.92 -3.82
C THR A 126 7.43 -23.94 -5.29
N SER A 127 6.21 -24.41 -5.59
CA SER A 127 5.66 -24.32 -6.95
C SER A 127 5.08 -22.93 -7.24
N GLU A 128 5.12 -22.49 -8.51
CA GLU A 128 4.46 -21.25 -8.95
C GLU A 128 2.96 -21.22 -8.55
N ARG A 129 2.30 -22.39 -8.59
CA ARG A 129 0.89 -22.53 -8.17
C ARG A 129 0.68 -22.11 -6.72
N ASN A 130 1.59 -22.49 -5.82
CA ASN A 130 1.51 -22.09 -4.41
C ASN A 130 1.76 -20.59 -4.25
N VAL A 131 2.71 -20.02 -4.98
CA VAL A 131 2.94 -18.57 -4.99
C VAL A 131 1.67 -17.83 -5.42
N TYR A 132 1.03 -18.23 -6.53
CA TYR A 132 -0.24 -17.62 -6.96
C TYR A 132 -1.35 -17.76 -5.91
N ARG A 133 -1.42 -18.89 -5.19
CA ARG A 133 -2.37 -19.11 -4.10
C ARG A 133 -2.11 -18.17 -2.92
N TRP A 134 -0.86 -18.00 -2.51
CA TRP A 134 -0.46 -17.07 -1.45
C TRP A 134 -0.74 -15.62 -1.81
N LEU A 135 -0.41 -15.21 -3.04
CA LEU A 135 -0.75 -13.87 -3.52
C LEU A 135 -2.27 -13.66 -3.57
N LYS A 136 -3.05 -14.69 -3.92
CA LYS A 136 -4.51 -14.63 -3.88
C LYS A 136 -5.00 -14.40 -2.44
N GLN A 137 -4.48 -15.15 -1.47
CA GLN A 137 -4.80 -14.98 -0.07
C GLN A 137 -4.50 -13.55 0.42
N ALA A 138 -3.34 -12.99 0.06
CA ALA A 138 -2.98 -11.62 0.41
C ALA A 138 -3.96 -10.58 -0.17
N ARG A 139 -4.39 -10.76 -1.42
CA ARG A 139 -5.37 -9.87 -2.07
C ARG A 139 -6.75 -9.97 -1.44
N GLU A 140 -7.19 -11.17 -1.09
CA GLU A 140 -8.46 -11.38 -0.38
C GLU A 140 -8.44 -10.69 0.99
N LEU A 141 -7.31 -10.81 1.71
CA LEU A 141 -7.13 -10.18 3.00
C LEU A 141 -7.12 -8.65 2.91
N PHE A 142 -6.37 -8.10 1.96
CA PHE A 142 -6.39 -6.67 1.65
C PHE A 142 -7.83 -6.18 1.37
N SER A 143 -8.57 -6.92 0.54
CA SER A 143 -9.93 -6.54 0.15
C SER A 143 -10.87 -6.50 1.35
N TYR A 144 -10.73 -7.48 2.25
CA TYR A 144 -11.46 -7.54 3.52
C TYR A 144 -11.11 -6.34 4.41
N GLN A 145 -9.82 -6.10 4.66
CA GLN A 145 -9.35 -4.99 5.50
C GLN A 145 -9.74 -3.61 4.94
N ARG A 146 -9.79 -3.49 3.61
CA ARG A 146 -10.21 -2.27 2.91
C ARG A 146 -11.73 -2.04 2.93
N GLY A 147 -12.51 -3.07 3.25
CA GLY A 147 -13.97 -3.05 3.21
C GLY A 147 -14.56 -3.10 1.80
N LEU A 148 -13.82 -3.64 0.83
CA LEU A 148 -14.36 -3.89 -0.50
C LEU A 148 -15.40 -5.01 -0.37
N ARG A 149 -16.68 -4.68 -0.58
CA ARG A 149 -17.78 -5.65 -0.54
C ARG A 149 -17.66 -6.61 -1.71
N LEU A 150 -16.81 -7.63 -1.55
CA LEU A 150 -16.76 -8.76 -2.45
C LEU A 150 -17.99 -9.62 -2.14
N ASN A 151 -19.01 -9.55 -2.98
CA ASN A 151 -20.19 -10.40 -2.86
C ASN A 151 -19.74 -11.87 -2.72
N ASN A 152 -19.95 -12.44 -1.54
CA ASN A 152 -19.97 -13.88 -1.22
C ASN A 152 -18.92 -14.77 -1.90
N LEU A 153 -17.65 -14.64 -1.50
CA LEU A 153 -16.71 -15.77 -1.59
C LEU A 153 -16.33 -16.19 -0.17
N ASN A 154 -17.15 -17.09 0.38
CA ASN A 154 -16.89 -17.99 1.51
C ASN A 154 -15.55 -17.77 2.23
N CYS A 155 -15.51 -16.82 3.16
CA CYS A 155 -14.51 -16.82 4.22
C CYS A 155 -14.87 -17.94 5.21
N LYS A 156 -14.66 -19.19 4.81
CA LYS A 156 -14.64 -20.34 5.72
C LYS A 156 -13.19 -20.52 6.20
N SER A 157 -12.72 -19.60 7.05
CA SER A 157 -11.57 -19.84 7.90
C SER A 157 -11.59 -18.89 9.12
N CYS A 158 -12.66 -19.03 9.89
CA CYS A 158 -12.75 -18.62 11.30
C CYS A 158 -13.47 -19.76 12.05
N GLN A 159 -12.86 -20.94 12.07
CA GLN A 159 -13.08 -22.00 13.06
C GLN A 159 -11.75 -22.70 13.28
#